data_AF-A0A0D6L3B4-F1
#
_entry.id   AF-A0A0D6L3B4-F1
#
_cell.length_a   1.000
_cell.length_b   1.000
_cell.length_c   1.000
_cell.angle_alpha   90.00
_cell.angle_beta   90.00
_cell.angle_gamma   90.00
#
_symmetry.space_group_name_H-M   'P 1'
#
loop_
_entity.id
_entity.type
_entity.pdbx_description
1 polymer ?
#
loop_
_entity_poly.entity_id
_entity_poly.type
_entity_poly.pdbx_seq_one_letter_code
_entity_poly.pdbx_strand_id
1 'polypeptide(L)'
;MAFIDIKKELGGKSKVKAQSGGHSQKYVKVPVGIEAVDMERNVLLARCSRPFQKYLIACGGSGGNARNHYKGEPGEQFDISLHLKLRPNVGLVGFPNAGKSTLMKAFVPRKSIKIAAYPFTT
;
A
#
# COMPACT_ATOMS: atom_id res chain seq x y z
N MET A 1 19.49 -9.79 -5.28
CA MET A 1 18.72 -10.96 -5.76
C MET A 1 17.24 -10.66 -5.62
N ALA A 2 16.56 -10.79 -6.76
CA ALA A 2 15.27 -10.22 -7.07
C ALA A 2 14.14 -11.16 -6.69
N PHE A 3 13.07 -10.64 -6.07
CA PHE A 3 11.76 -11.31 -5.97
C PHE A 3 10.70 -10.19 -5.87
N ILE A 4 10.34 -9.57 -7.00
CA ILE A 4 9.28 -9.94 -7.96
C ILE A 4 7.89 -9.61 -7.39
N ASP A 5 7.31 -8.58 -8.01
CA ASP A 5 5.90 -8.19 -8.05
C ASP A 5 5.13 -8.02 -6.73
N ILE A 6 5.21 -6.81 -6.14
CA ILE A 6 4.15 -6.28 -5.26
C ILE A 6 2.98 -5.75 -6.13
N LYS A 7 2.75 -6.39 -7.30
CA LYS A 7 2.00 -5.96 -8.49
C LYS A 7 2.56 -4.68 -9.14
N LYS A 8 2.76 -4.72 -10.46
CA LYS A 8 3.23 -3.65 -11.36
C LYS A 8 2.41 -2.33 -11.35
N GLU A 9 1.44 -2.15 -10.46
CA GLU A 9 0.43 -1.09 -10.49
C GLU A 9 0.09 -0.60 -9.07
N LEU A 10 0.24 0.70 -8.81
CA LEU A 10 -0.37 1.40 -7.66
C LEU A 10 -1.91 1.48 -7.83
N GLY A 11 -2.55 0.31 -7.92
CA GLY A 11 -3.98 0.14 -8.22
C GLY A 11 -4.55 -1.23 -7.83
N GLY A 12 -3.90 -1.98 -6.93
CA GLY A 12 -4.31 -3.34 -6.57
C GLY A 12 -4.84 -3.48 -5.14
N LYS A 13 -6.10 -3.93 -5.00
CA LYS A 13 -6.63 -4.53 -3.76
C LYS A 13 -5.67 -5.62 -3.28
N SER A 14 -5.22 -5.55 -2.03
CA SER A 14 -4.30 -6.53 -1.43
C SER A 14 -5.03 -7.31 -0.34
N LYS A 15 -5.15 -8.63 -0.51
CA LYS A 15 -5.71 -9.51 0.52
C LYS A 15 -4.57 -10.05 1.38
N VAL A 16 -4.54 -9.70 2.65
CA VAL A 16 -3.59 -10.31 3.60
C VAL A 16 -4.30 -11.49 4.27
N LYS A 17 -3.87 -12.71 3.91
CA LYS A 17 -4.33 -13.95 4.54
C LYS A 17 -3.20 -14.58 5.35
N ALA A 18 -3.39 -14.66 6.67
CA ALA A 18 -2.60 -15.53 7.52
C ALA A 18 -3.30 -16.90 7.60
N GLN A 19 -2.83 -17.88 6.82
CA GLN A 19 -3.27 -19.28 6.94
C GLN A 19 -2.25 -20.06 7.77
N SER A 20 -2.81 -20.93 8.62
CA SER A 20 -2.18 -21.78 9.64
C SER A 20 -0.91 -22.53 9.19
N GLY A 21 0.02 -22.73 10.12
CA GLY A 21 1.19 -23.60 9.97
C GLY A 21 2.49 -22.99 10.52
N GLY A 22 2.66 -23.00 11.83
CA GLY A 22 3.86 -22.51 12.53
C GLY A 22 3.81 -21.03 12.92
N HIS A 23 4.55 -20.66 13.98
CA HIS A 23 4.77 -19.27 14.39
C HIS A 23 5.59 -18.52 13.33
N SER A 24 5.01 -18.29 12.15
CA SER A 24 5.66 -17.65 11.02
C SER A 24 5.08 -16.25 10.81
N GLN A 25 5.92 -15.24 10.95
CA GLN A 25 5.55 -13.85 10.68
C GLN A 25 5.76 -13.57 9.19
N LYS A 26 4.72 -13.06 8.52
CA LYS A 26 4.81 -12.60 7.12
C LYS A 26 5.03 -11.09 7.09
N TYR A 27 5.92 -10.66 6.21
CA TYR A 27 6.28 -9.24 6.06
C TYR A 27 5.96 -8.75 4.65
N VAL A 28 5.30 -7.59 4.55
CA VAL A 28 5.09 -6.88 3.29
C VAL A 28 5.90 -5.60 3.33
N LYS A 29 6.86 -5.46 2.40
CA LYS A 29 7.68 -4.24 2.28
C LYS A 29 6.90 -3.17 1.52
N VAL A 30 6.80 -1.98 2.11
CA VAL A 30 6.11 -0.83 1.53
C VAL A 30 7.01 0.41 1.57
N PRO A 31 6.91 1.31 0.57
CA PRO A 31 7.52 2.64 0.65
C PRO A 31 7.04 3.45 1.86
N VAL A 32 7.88 4.39 2.29
CA VAL A 32 7.49 5.40 3.28
C VAL A 32 6.42 6.32 2.68
N GLY A 33 5.41 6.68 3.48
CA GLY A 33 4.27 7.51 3.06
C GLY A 33 3.03 6.72 2.63
N ILE A 34 3.00 5.40 2.85
CA ILE A 34 1.83 4.57 2.64
C ILE A 34 0.91 4.57 3.86
N GLU A 35 -0.39 4.72 3.61
CA GLU A 35 -1.48 4.49 4.55
C GLU A 35 -2.15 3.16 4.22
N ALA A 36 -2.27 2.27 5.21
CA ALA A 36 -3.00 1.02 5.11
C ALA A 36 -4.40 1.22 5.70
N VAL A 37 -5.43 1.06 4.87
CA VAL A 37 -6.84 1.27 5.23
C VAL A 37 -7.60 -0.03 5.02
N ASP A 38 -8.36 -0.44 6.03
CA ASP A 38 -9.28 -1.56 5.94
C ASP A 38 -10.42 -1.22 4.96
N MET A 39 -10.64 -2.05 3.96
CA MET A 39 -11.65 -1.86 2.94
C MET A 39 -13.07 -2.08 3.46
N GLU A 40 -13.25 -2.96 4.46
CA GLU A 40 -14.59 -3.28 4.96
C GLU A 40 -15.09 -2.18 5.89
N ARG A 41 -14.21 -1.70 6.77
CA ARG A 41 -14.56 -0.72 7.81
C ARG A 41 -14.22 0.72 7.42
N ASN A 42 -13.44 0.93 6.36
CA ASN A 42 -12.86 2.23 6.00
C ASN A 42 -12.06 2.87 7.14
N VAL A 43 -11.38 2.05 7.95
CA VAL A 43 -10.58 2.50 9.09
C VAL A 43 -9.10 2.48 8.73
N LEU A 44 -8.39 3.56 9.09
CA LEU A 44 -6.93 3.61 8.98
C LEU A 44 -6.30 2.64 9.99
N LEU A 45 -5.66 1.58 9.49
CA LEU A 45 -4.97 0.59 10.32
C LEU A 45 -3.55 1.05 10.68
N ALA A 46 -2.81 1.57 9.71
CA ALA A 46 -1.44 2.02 9.94
C ALA A 46 -1.01 3.11 8.95
N ARG A 47 -0.13 4.00 9.42
CA ARG A 47 0.56 4.98 8.59
C ARG A 47 2.07 4.71 8.65
N CYS A 48 2.63 4.32 7.51
CA CYS A 48 4.05 4.01 7.37
C CYS A 48 4.86 5.31 7.19
N SER A 49 5.08 6.05 8.27
CA SER A 49 5.73 7.37 8.23
C SER A 49 7.25 7.33 8.41
N ARG A 50 7.79 6.26 8.99
CA ARG A 50 9.23 6.13 9.27
C ARG A 50 9.84 4.96 8.50
N PRO A 51 11.08 5.10 8.01
CA PRO A 51 11.79 3.99 7.37
C PRO A 51 12.07 2.88 8.38
N PHE A 52 12.08 1.63 7.91
CA PHE A 52 12.37 0.41 8.69
C PHE A 52 11.45 0.11 9.89
N GLN A 53 10.40 0.93 10.09
CA GLN A 53 9.39 0.65 11.10
C GLN A 53 8.46 -0.48 10.64
N LYS A 54 8.19 -1.43 11.56
CA LYS A 54 7.24 -2.51 11.35
C LYS A 54 5.90 -2.13 11.99
N TYR A 55 4.80 -2.40 11.29
CA TYR A 55 3.44 -2.19 11.77
C TYR A 55 2.71 -3.53 11.73
N LEU A 56 2.05 -3.89 12.82
CA LEU A 56 1.21 -5.08 12.88
C LEU A 56 -0.15 -4.74 12.27
N ILE A 57 -0.53 -5.46 11.21
CA ILE A 57 -1.77 -5.21 10.48
C ILE A 57 -2.82 -6.29 10.76
N ALA A 58 -2.38 -7.53 10.98
CA ALA A 58 -3.26 -8.65 11.28
C ALA A 58 -2.54 -9.59 12.26
N CYS A 59 -3.22 -9.98 13.33
CA CYS A 59 -2.74 -10.97 14.28
C CYS A 59 -3.01 -12.39 13.76
N GLY A 60 -2.03 -13.28 13.91
CA GLY A 60 -2.24 -14.71 13.71
C GLY A 60 -3.15 -15.28 14.81
N GLY A 61 -3.86 -16.34 14.50
CA GLY A 61 -4.74 -17.00 15.46
C GLY A 61 -4.00 -17.81 16.52
N SER A 62 -4.66 -18.05 17.65
CA SER A 62 -4.12 -18.84 18.75
C SER A 62 -3.92 -20.30 18.34
N GLY A 63 -2.75 -20.88 18.64
CA GLY A 63 -2.48 -22.30 18.41
C GLY A 63 -3.30 -23.21 19.34
N GLY A 64 -3.52 -24.45 18.92
CA GLY A 64 -4.12 -25.48 19.78
C GLY A 64 -3.21 -25.84 20.95
N ASN A 65 -3.72 -25.79 22.18
CA ASN A 65 -3.06 -26.26 23.41
C ASN A 65 -4.02 -27.13 24.25
N ALA A 66 -3.52 -27.72 25.33
CA ALA A 66 -4.34 -28.58 26.20
C ALA A 66 -5.57 -27.84 26.78
N ARG A 67 -5.53 -26.51 26.94
CA ARG A 67 -6.62 -25.70 27.49
C ARG A 67 -7.75 -25.47 26.48
N ASN A 68 -7.46 -25.46 25.17
CA ASN A 68 -8.47 -25.32 24.10
C ASN A 68 -8.76 -26.64 23.38
N HIS A 69 -8.48 -27.79 24.02
CA HIS A 69 -8.64 -29.13 23.44
C HIS A 69 -7.90 -29.32 22.11
N TYR A 70 -6.71 -28.72 21.98
CA TYR A 70 -5.90 -28.74 20.76
C TYR A 70 -6.59 -28.11 19.53
N LYS A 71 -7.63 -27.30 19.75
CA LYS A 71 -8.33 -26.56 18.69
C LYS A 71 -7.77 -25.14 18.61
N GLY A 72 -7.11 -24.81 17.52
CA GLY A 72 -6.65 -23.45 17.26
C GLY A 72 -7.79 -22.52 16.86
N GLU A 73 -7.60 -21.22 17.09
CA GLU A 73 -8.50 -20.16 16.64
C GLU A 73 -8.02 -19.59 15.30
N PRO A 74 -8.92 -19.16 14.41
CA PRO A 74 -8.52 -18.47 13.19
C PRO A 74 -7.89 -17.12 13.52
N GLY A 75 -6.88 -16.72 12.74
CA GLY A 75 -6.30 -15.39 12.81
C GLY A 75 -7.17 -14.31 12.18
N GLU A 76 -6.79 -13.06 12.40
CA GLU A 76 -7.45 -11.92 11.78
C GLU A 76 -7.24 -11.94 10.26
N GLN A 77 -8.26 -11.53 9.53
CA GLN A 77 -8.22 -11.40 8.08
C GLN A 77 -8.73 -10.01 7.69
N PHE A 78 -7.93 -9.28 6.92
CA PHE A 78 -8.29 -7.95 6.42
C PHE A 78 -8.05 -7.85 4.91
N ASP A 79 -9.00 -7.22 4.22
CA ASP A 79 -8.82 -6.73 2.86
C ASP A 79 -8.35 -5.27 2.96
N ILE A 80 -7.11 -5.00 2.54
CA ILE A 80 -6.45 -3.71 2.79
C ILE A 80 -6.22 -2.96 1.48
N SER A 81 -6.49 -1.66 1.52
CA SER A 81 -6.03 -0.70 0.51
C SER A 81 -4.77 0.03 1.00
N LEU A 82 -3.79 0.11 0.10
CA LEU A 82 -2.53 0.81 0.36
C LEU A 82 -2.51 2.12 -0.44
N HIS A 83 -2.65 3.23 0.26
CA HIS A 83 -2.69 4.57 -0.33
C HIS A 83 -1.35 5.26 -0.16
N LEU A 84 -0.64 5.49 -1.27
CA LEU A 84 0.58 6.29 -1.26
C LEU A 84 0.21 7.78 -1.34
N LYS A 85 0.48 8.54 -0.28
CA LYS A 85 0.39 10.01 -0.34
C LYS A 85 1.57 10.56 -1.12
N LEU A 86 1.32 10.91 -2.37
CA LEU A 86 2.31 11.57 -3.23
C LEU A 86 2.38 13.06 -2.87
N ARG A 87 3.58 13.55 -2.56
CA ARG A 87 3.88 14.98 -2.57
C ARG A 87 4.75 15.28 -3.80
N PRO A 88 4.46 16.35 -4.57
CA PRO A 88 5.35 16.75 -5.65
C PRO A 88 6.65 17.30 -5.06
N ASN A 89 7.78 16.78 -5.52
CA ASN A 89 9.11 17.27 -5.11
C ASN A 89 9.67 18.30 -6.10
N VAL A 90 9.21 18.28 -7.36
CA VAL A 90 9.71 19.12 -8.44
C VAL A 90 8.53 19.71 -9.21
N GLY A 91 8.61 21.00 -9.50
CA GLY A 91 7.67 21.71 -10.37
C GLY A 91 8.36 22.12 -11.68
N LEU A 92 7.67 21.95 -12.80
CA LEU A 92 8.12 22.46 -14.09
C LEU A 92 7.52 23.85 -14.32
N VAL A 93 8.36 24.86 -14.52
CA VAL A 93 7.96 26.24 -14.83
C VAL A 93 8.42 26.58 -16.24
N GLY A 94 7.58 27.27 -17.02
CA GLY A 94 7.95 27.73 -18.36
C GLY A 94 6.78 28.25 -19.17
N PHE A 95 7.08 28.86 -20.32
CA PHE A 95 6.11 29.48 -21.24
C PHE A 95 4.99 28.53 -21.70
N PRO A 96 3.81 29.07 -22.08
CA PRO A 96 2.78 28.30 -22.78
C PRO A 96 3.38 27.54 -23.96
N ASN A 97 2.95 26.29 -24.20
CA ASN A 97 3.47 25.41 -25.27
C ASN A 97 4.96 24.99 -25.20
N ALA A 98 5.67 25.24 -24.09
CA ALA A 98 7.05 24.75 -23.89
C ALA A 98 7.18 23.21 -23.75
N GLY A 99 6.18 22.44 -24.15
CA GLY A 99 6.24 20.97 -24.13
C GLY A 99 6.25 20.34 -22.73
N LYS A 100 5.93 21.09 -21.66
CA LYS A 100 5.96 20.61 -20.26
C LYS A 100 5.20 19.29 -20.05
N SER A 101 4.00 19.18 -20.63
CA SER A 101 3.17 17.98 -20.55
C SER A 101 3.77 16.81 -21.34
N THR A 102 4.39 17.09 -22.50
CA THR A 102 5.08 16.10 -23.32
C THR A 102 6.31 15.54 -22.60
N LEU A 103 7.08 16.42 -21.95
CA LEU A 103 8.24 16.05 -21.13
C LEU A 103 7.80 15.18 -19.93
N MET A 104 6.73 15.54 -19.24
CA MET A 104 6.15 14.72 -18.17
C MET A 104 5.71 13.33 -18.67
N LYS A 105 5.09 13.24 -19.86
CA LYS A 105 4.72 11.96 -20.49
C LYS A 105 5.93 11.11 -20.84
N ALA A 106 7.01 11.72 -21.33
CA ALA A 106 8.26 11.03 -21.65
C ALA A 106 8.92 10.45 -20.38
N PHE A 107 8.94 11.20 -19.28
CA PHE A 107 9.52 10.74 -18.01
C PHE A 107 8.65 9.71 -17.27
N VAL A 108 7.32 9.74 -17.43
CA VAL A 108 6.39 8.82 -16.75
C VAL A 108 5.54 8.04 -17.77
N PRO A 109 6.14 7.12 -18.55
CA PRO A 109 5.46 6.47 -19.67
C PRO A 109 4.38 5.46 -19.23
N ARG A 110 4.44 4.96 -17.99
CA ARG A 110 3.59 3.86 -17.49
C ARG A 110 2.42 4.30 -16.62
N LYS A 111 2.21 5.60 -16.40
CA LYS A 111 1.15 6.09 -15.50
C LYS A 111 0.28 7.12 -16.20
N SER A 112 -1.03 6.97 -16.09
CA SER A 112 -1.95 8.03 -16.51
C SER A 112 -1.73 9.26 -15.64
N ILE A 113 -1.31 10.35 -16.26
CA ILE A 113 -1.15 11.65 -15.60
C ILE A 113 -2.56 12.15 -15.29
N LYS A 114 -2.91 12.18 -14.00
CA LYS A 114 -4.17 12.79 -13.55
C LYS A 114 -3.94 14.29 -13.37
N ILE A 115 -4.72 15.08 -14.11
CA ILE A 115 -4.79 16.52 -13.91
C ILE A 115 -5.74 16.74 -12.72
N ALA A 116 -5.25 17.37 -11.66
CA ALA A 116 -6.09 17.74 -10.54
C ALA A 116 -6.99 18.93 -10.97
N ALA A 117 -8.28 18.84 -10.68
CA ALA A 117 -9.23 19.92 -10.94
C ALA A 117 -8.96 21.05 -9.93
N TYR A 118 -8.31 22.11 -10.39
CA TYR A 118 -8.19 23.34 -9.63
C TYR A 118 -9.26 24.33 -10.08
N PRO A 119 -9.72 25.26 -9.22
CA PRO A 119 -10.75 26.24 -9.57
C PRO A 119 -10.40 27.15 -10.76
N PHE A 120 -9.13 27.14 -11.19
CA PHE A 120 -8.58 27.97 -12.26
C PHE A 120 -8.14 27.18 -13.50
N THR A 121 -8.31 25.85 -13.52
CA THR A 121 -8.03 25.01 -14.69
C THR A 121 -9.33 24.70 -15.41
N THR A 122 -9.44 25.07 -16.69
CA THR A 122 -10.53 24.63 -17.59
C THR A 122 -10.42 23.17 -17.97
#